data_AF-A0A382ZAI3-F1
#
_entry.id   AF-A0A382ZAI3-F1
#
_cell.length_a   1.000
_cell.length_b   1.000
_cell.length_c   1.000
_cell.angle_alpha   90.00
_cell.angle_beta   90.00
_cell.angle_gamma   90.00
#
_symmetry.space_group_name_H-M   'P 1'
#
loop_
_entity.id
_entity.type
_entity.pdbx_description
1 polymer ?
#
loop_
_entity_poly.entity_id
_entity_poly.type
_entity_poly.pdbx_seq_one_letter_code
_entity_poly.pdbx_strand_id
1 'polypeptide(L)' 'MKEDAIEFLVLTEEHNQRVDKVVSSYLKEYSRVIIKDWIETGNILVDNHIVK' A
#
# COMPACT_ATOMS: atom_id res chain seq x y z
N MET A 1 -7.55 -16.57 -12.59
CA MET A 1 -6.85 -15.70 -11.63
C MET A 1 -7.54 -14.34 -11.71
N LYS A 2 -8.04 -13.79 -10.60
CA LYS A 2 -8.59 -12.42 -10.62
C LYS A 2 -7.39 -11.48 -10.52
N GLU A 3 -6.96 -10.98 -11.67
CA GLU A 3 -5.77 -10.13 -11.83
C GLU A 3 -6.07 -8.66 -11.42
N ASP A 4 -6.76 -8.45 -10.29
CA ASP A 4 -7.21 -7.10 -9.89
C ASP A 4 -6.37 -6.48 -8.76
N ALA A 5 -5.34 -7.17 -8.27
CA ALA A 5 -4.53 -6.73 -7.12
C ALA A 5 -3.05 -6.56 -7.50
N ILE A 6 -2.44 -5.48 -7.01
CA ILE A 6 -0.99 -5.25 -7.08
C ILE A 6 -0.40 -5.73 -5.76
N GLU A 7 0.52 -6.68 -5.82
CA GLU A 7 1.24 -7.21 -4.66
C GLU A 7 2.70 -6.75 -4.68
N PHE A 8 3.19 -6.28 -3.54
CA PHE A 8 4.59 -5.91 -3.33
C PHE A 8 5.08 -6.45 -1.99
N LEU A 9 6.34 -6.89 -1.97
CA LEU A 9 7.03 -7.33 -0.76
C LEU A 9 7.81 -6.15 -0.19
N VAL A 10 7.52 -5.78 1.05
CA VAL A 10 8.29 -4.75 1.78
C VAL A 10 9.58 -5.37 2.29
N LEU A 11 10.71 -4.80 1.89
CA LEU A 11 12.03 -5.30 2.32
C LEU A 11 12.31 -4.93 3.78
N THR A 12 13.21 -5.66 4.43
CA THR A 12 13.57 -5.45 5.85
C THR A 12 14.10 -4.03 6.12
N GLU A 13 14.70 -3.38 5.14
CA GLU A 13 15.17 -1.98 5.21
C GLU A 13 14.03 -0.94 5.25
N GLU A 14 12.83 -1.36 4.85
CA GLU A 14 11.60 -0.56 4.85
C GLU A 14 10.65 -0.92 6.00
N HIS A 15 11.08 -1.82 6.90
CA HIS A 15 10.34 -2.11 8.12
C HIS A 15 10.15 -0.86 8.99
N ASN A 16 9.02 -0.81 9.71
CA ASN A 16 8.60 0.30 10.55
C ASN A 16 8.40 1.64 9.82
N GLN A 17 8.33 1.63 8.49
CA GLN A 17 7.89 2.78 7.72
C GLN A 17 6.37 2.85 7.68
N ARG A 18 5.84 4.07 7.54
CA ARG A 18 4.40 4.28 7.38
C ARG A 18 3.94 3.67 6.05
N VAL A 19 2.78 3.02 6.05
CA VAL A 19 2.22 2.37 4.86
C VAL A 19 2.06 3.36 3.70
N ASP A 20 1.55 4.56 3.93
CA ASP A 20 1.39 5.58 2.89
C ASP A 20 2.73 5.97 2.24
N LYS A 21 3.80 6.03 3.03
CA LYS A 21 5.15 6.32 2.51
C LYS A 21 5.64 5.18 1.62
N VAL A 22 5.53 3.94 2.08
CA VAL A 22 5.97 2.74 1.34
C VAL A 22 5.16 2.59 0.06
N VAL A 23 3.83 2.64 0.13
CA VAL A 23 2.98 2.51 -1.06
C VAL A 23 3.31 3.60 -2.09
N SER A 24 3.55 4.84 -1.65
CA SER A 24 3.92 5.94 -2.55
C SER A 24 5.31 5.81 -3.19
N SER A 25 6.21 4.99 -2.63
CA SER A 25 7.51 4.72 -3.25
C SER A 25 7.39 3.73 -4.42
N TYR A 26 6.46 2.79 -4.32
CA TYR A 26 6.15 1.81 -5.37
C TYR A 26 5.21 2.37 -6.44
N LEU A 27 4.14 3.04 -6.03
CA LEU A 27 3.04 3.52 -6.89
C LEU A 27 3.19 5.02 -7.22
N LYS A 28 4.31 5.37 -7.87
CA LYS A 28 4.72 6.76 -8.14
C LYS A 28 3.78 7.53 -9.08
N GLU A 29 3.00 6.82 -9.88
CA GLU A 29 2.01 7.35 -10.80
C GLU A 29 0.73 7.83 -10.10
N TYR A 30 0.49 7.40 -8.87
CA TYR A 30 -0.69 7.80 -8.09
C TYR A 30 -0.36 8.92 -7.10
N SER A 31 -1.32 9.83 -6.93
CA SER A 31 -1.17 10.91 -5.97
C SER A 31 -1.26 10.39 -4.53
N ARG A 32 -0.58 11.08 -3.60
CA ARG A 32 -0.68 10.78 -2.16
C ARG A 32 -2.10 10.86 -1.61
N VAL A 33 -2.96 11.68 -2.23
CA VAL A 33 -4.38 11.80 -1.85
C VAL A 33 -5.13 10.52 -2.17
N ILE A 34 -4.92 9.96 -3.37
CA ILE A 34 -5.54 8.69 -3.79
C ILE A 34 -5.05 7.53 -2.94
N ILE A 35 -3.74 7.46 -2.68
CA ILE A 35 -3.17 6.40 -1.83
C ILE A 35 -3.76 6.46 -0.41
N LYS A 36 -3.92 7.67 0.13
CA LYS A 36 -4.56 7.86 1.44
C LYS A 36 -6.00 7.36 1.45
N ASP A 37 -6.78 7.70 0.43
CA ASP A 37 -8.16 7.24 0.27
C ASP A 37 -8.24 5.70 0.21
N TRP A 38 -7.33 5.04 -0.51
CA TRP A 38 -7.26 3.58 -0.56
C TRP A 38 -6.95 2.93 0.79
N ILE A 39 -6.12 3.55 1.61
CA ILE A 39 -5.86 3.08 2.98
C ILE A 39 -7.13 3.23 3.82
N GLU A 40 -7.75 4.43 3.81
CA GLU A 40 -8.93 4.73 4.62
C GLU A 40 -10.16 3.89 4.24
N THR A 41 -10.28 3.53 2.96
CA THR A 41 -11.35 2.68 2.43
C THR A 41 -11.07 1.17 2.56
N GLY A 42 -9.88 0.79 3.03
CA GLY A 42 -9.49 -0.61 3.25
C GLY A 42 -9.15 -1.38 1.97
N ASN A 43 -8.76 -0.66 0.91
CA ASN A 43 -8.32 -1.23 -0.36
C ASN A 43 -6.82 -1.60 -0.36
N ILE A 44 -6.08 -1.27 0.70
CA ILE A 44 -4.69 -1.71 0.92
C ILE A 44 -4.65 -2.70 2.08
N LEU A 45 -4.05 -3.87 1.82
CA LEU A 45 -3.86 -4.93 2.80
C LEU A 45 -2.37 -5.07 3.13
N VAL A 46 -2.05 -5.26 4.40
CA VAL A 46 -0.70 -5.66 4.86
C VAL A 46 -0.86 -7.00 5.56
N ASP A 47 -0.09 -8.00 5.14
CA ASP A 47 -0.21 -9.39 5.60
C ASP A 47 -1.65 -9.90 5.59
N ASN A 48 -2.40 -9.55 4.53
CA ASN A 48 -3.82 -9.87 4.33
C ASN A 48 -4.79 -9.25 5.37
N HIS A 49 -4.36 -8.21 6.09
CA HIS A 49 -5.20 -7.46 7.02
C HIS A 49 -5.40 -6.02 6.53
N ILE A 50 -6.61 -5.50 6.70
CA ILE A 50 -6.91 -4.08 6.43
C ILE A 50 -6.12 -3.23 7.42
N VAL A 51 -5.36 -2.26 6.89
CA VAL A 51 -4.63 -1.30 7.70
C VAL A 51 -5.49 -0.07 7.94
N LYS A 52 -5.58 0.41 9.18
CA LYS A 52 -6.29 1.65 9.57
C LYS A 52 -5.36 2.57 10.33
#